data_AF-A0A2I8F1I3-F1
#
_entry.id   AF-A0A2I8F1I3-F1
#
_cell.length_a   1.000
_cell.length_b   1.000
_cell.length_c   1.000
_cell.angle_alpha   90.00
_cell.angle_beta   90.00
_cell.angle_gamma   90.00
#
_symmetry.space_group_name_H-M   'P 1'
#
loop_
_entity.id
_entity.type
_entity.pdbx_description
1 polymer ?
#
loop_
_entity_poly.entity_id
_entity_poly.type
_entity_poly.pdbx_seq_one_letter_code
_entity_poly.pdbx_strand_id
1 'polypeptide(L)'
;MTGSSNQQDRDNEIQLINLFTAYLREEAVRLGNDFYDFALGPQDVELGADWLYHADSRFLLVEYKATRDGYRRESQKPRREALCRLLARDPNFRSSHRKCHFIAWSTGDYLEANVYEDQVCNASVFPQTCPIPVKPKTAGLIEGTEFASQILAQHAALGLPLEEFERYAEWLMKDSSGAKDGSIQLLARNRTMPGFRTKRFDSVRELDNWLRQARPGVNSSKKPGDEPLEDPDSRTKGPGFRI
;
A
#
# COMPACT_ATOMS: atom_id res chain seq x y z
N MET A 1 6.26 35.23 -11.29
CA MET A 1 6.44 34.12 -12.24
C MET A 1 6.47 32.72 -11.58
N THR A 2 6.29 32.60 -10.27
CA THR A 2 6.43 31.33 -9.51
C THR A 2 5.18 30.43 -9.48
N GLY A 3 3.99 30.96 -9.83
CA GLY A 3 2.74 30.20 -9.78
C GLY A 3 2.57 29.15 -10.90
N SER A 4 3.10 29.42 -12.10
CA SER A 4 2.93 28.55 -13.26
C SER A 4 3.77 27.27 -13.18
N SER A 5 5.00 27.36 -12.66
CA SER A 5 5.91 26.20 -12.54
C SER A 5 5.44 25.22 -11.45
N ASN A 6 4.92 25.72 -10.32
CA ASN A 6 4.35 24.85 -9.28
C ASN A 6 3.05 24.15 -9.69
N GLN A 7 2.27 24.75 -10.59
CA GLN A 7 1.09 24.08 -11.14
C GLN A 7 1.50 23.00 -12.12
N GLN A 8 2.41 23.31 -13.04
CA GLN A 8 2.92 22.36 -14.03
C GLN A 8 3.59 21.15 -13.38
N ASP A 9 4.35 21.34 -12.31
CA ASP A 9 4.95 20.22 -11.56
C ASP A 9 3.89 19.30 -10.95
N ARG A 10 2.81 19.86 -10.39
CA ARG A 10 1.70 19.05 -9.86
C ARG A 10 0.96 18.30 -10.96
N ASP A 11 0.76 18.94 -12.10
CA ASP A 11 0.13 18.31 -13.26
C ASP A 11 1.00 17.16 -13.79
N ASN A 12 2.33 17.32 -13.77
CA ASN A 12 3.28 16.28 -14.14
C ASN A 12 3.34 15.14 -13.11
N GLU A 13 3.26 15.44 -11.81
CA GLU A 13 3.15 14.44 -10.73
C GLU A 13 1.92 13.55 -10.93
N ILE A 14 0.75 14.13 -11.19
CA ILE A 14 -0.49 13.40 -11.45
C ILE A 14 -0.38 12.53 -12.71
N GLN A 15 0.23 13.05 -13.78
CA GLN A 15 0.45 12.27 -15.00
C GLN A 15 1.38 11.07 -14.75
N LEU A 16 2.47 11.26 -14.00
CA LEU A 16 3.39 10.20 -13.65
C LEU A 16 2.70 9.09 -12.84
N ILE A 17 1.89 9.47 -11.85
CA ILE A 17 1.09 8.52 -11.06
C ILE A 17 0.19 7.70 -11.99
N ASN A 18 -0.56 8.37 -12.88
CA ASN A 18 -1.50 7.68 -13.78
C ASN A 18 -0.77 6.70 -14.72
N LEU A 19 0.36 7.10 -15.29
CA LEU A 19 1.15 6.26 -16.19
C LEU A 19 1.73 5.05 -15.46
N PHE A 20 2.37 5.26 -14.30
CA PHE A 20 3.01 4.16 -13.58
C PHE A 20 1.99 3.21 -12.93
N THR A 21 0.86 3.73 -12.43
CA THR A 21 -0.22 2.87 -11.92
C THR A 21 -0.90 2.06 -13.01
N ALA A 22 -1.05 2.62 -14.23
CA ALA A 22 -1.51 1.86 -15.38
C ALA A 22 -0.53 0.73 -15.73
N TYR A 23 0.77 1.04 -15.80
CA TYR A 23 1.81 0.06 -16.02
C TYR A 23 1.82 -1.07 -14.96
N LEU A 24 1.72 -0.74 -13.67
CA LEU A 24 1.63 -1.74 -12.59
C LEU A 24 0.41 -2.66 -12.74
N ARG A 25 -0.74 -2.11 -13.16
CA ARG A 25 -1.95 -2.92 -13.41
C ARG A 25 -1.77 -3.86 -14.60
N GLU A 26 -1.14 -3.40 -15.67
CA GLU A 26 -0.82 -4.21 -16.85
C GLU A 26 0.14 -5.35 -16.50
N GLU A 27 1.21 -5.04 -15.76
CA GLU A 27 2.18 -6.04 -15.30
C GLU A 27 1.58 -7.03 -14.31
N ALA A 28 0.72 -6.58 -13.40
CA ALA A 28 0.00 -7.47 -12.48
C ALA A 28 -0.88 -8.47 -13.25
N VAL A 29 -1.61 -8.01 -14.27
CA VAL A 29 -2.39 -8.89 -15.16
C VAL A 29 -1.49 -9.86 -15.90
N ARG A 30 -0.36 -9.40 -16.45
CA ARG A 30 0.61 -10.23 -17.18
C ARG A 30 1.19 -11.34 -16.29
N LEU A 31 1.44 -11.03 -15.02
CA LEU A 31 1.99 -11.97 -14.02
C LEU A 31 0.93 -12.85 -13.37
N GLY A 32 -0.37 -12.58 -13.60
CA GLY A 32 -1.46 -13.27 -12.92
C GLY A 32 -1.58 -12.92 -11.43
N ASN A 33 -1.08 -11.74 -11.03
CA ASN A 33 -1.07 -11.28 -9.65
C ASN A 33 -2.20 -10.27 -9.38
N ASP A 34 -2.72 -10.29 -8.16
CA ASP A 34 -3.63 -9.27 -7.68
C ASP A 34 -2.87 -7.99 -7.35
N PHE A 35 -3.32 -6.87 -7.91
CA PHE A 35 -2.81 -5.53 -7.60
C PHE A 35 -3.97 -4.55 -7.43
N TYR A 36 -3.89 -3.78 -6.35
CA TYR A 36 -4.83 -2.71 -6.04
C TYR A 36 -4.05 -1.46 -5.65
N ASP A 37 -4.60 -0.32 -6.03
CA ASP A 37 -3.96 0.96 -5.84
C ASP A 37 -5.01 2.02 -5.48
N PHE A 38 -4.64 2.93 -4.60
CA PHE A 38 -5.55 3.91 -4.01
C PHE A 38 -4.89 5.28 -3.88
N ALA A 39 -5.57 6.29 -4.41
CA ALA A 39 -5.27 7.68 -4.08
C ALA A 39 -5.53 7.93 -2.60
N LEU A 40 -4.58 8.54 -1.90
CA LEU A 40 -4.73 8.86 -0.48
C LEU A 40 -5.54 10.15 -0.25
N GLY A 41 -5.63 11.00 -1.28
CA GLY A 41 -6.37 12.25 -1.22
C GLY A 41 -5.91 13.10 -0.02
N PRO A 42 -6.80 13.73 0.76
CA PRO A 42 -6.41 14.58 1.90
C PRO A 42 -5.59 13.89 3.00
N GLN A 43 -5.51 12.55 3.02
CA GLN A 43 -4.71 11.79 3.99
C GLN A 43 -3.21 11.80 3.64
N ASP A 44 -2.85 12.25 2.42
CA ASP A 44 -1.47 12.43 1.96
C ASP A 44 -0.65 13.35 2.90
N VAL A 45 -1.28 14.38 3.47
CA VAL A 45 -0.62 15.33 4.38
C VAL A 45 -0.25 14.66 5.70
N GLU A 46 -0.94 13.61 6.10
CA GLU A 46 -0.60 12.82 7.29
C GLU A 46 0.44 11.76 6.92
N LEU A 47 0.12 10.90 5.94
CA LEU A 47 0.94 9.76 5.55
C LEU A 47 2.25 10.14 4.84
N GLY A 48 2.29 11.25 4.12
CA GLY A 48 3.48 11.64 3.34
C GLY A 48 3.69 10.87 2.08
N ALA A 49 2.59 10.43 1.49
CA ALA A 49 2.55 9.71 0.25
C ALA A 49 1.27 10.09 -0.50
N ASP A 50 1.35 10.09 -1.83
CA ASP A 50 0.21 10.34 -2.70
C ASP A 50 -0.64 9.08 -2.88
N TRP A 51 0.00 7.91 -2.85
CA TRP A 51 -0.63 6.64 -3.21
C TRP A 51 -0.33 5.51 -2.23
N LEU A 52 -1.32 4.63 -2.07
CA LEU A 52 -1.22 3.35 -1.39
C LEU A 52 -1.31 2.22 -2.42
N TYR A 53 -0.37 1.30 -2.39
CA TYR A 53 -0.37 0.06 -3.15
C TYR A 53 -0.65 -1.13 -2.26
N HIS A 54 -1.38 -2.09 -2.80
CA HIS A 54 -1.65 -3.39 -2.20
C HIS A 54 -1.42 -4.50 -3.23
N ALA A 55 -0.38 -5.31 -2.99
CA ALA A 55 0.03 -6.43 -3.84
C ALA A 55 0.44 -7.60 -2.95
N ASP A 56 0.05 -8.82 -3.28
CA ASP A 56 0.44 -10.03 -2.51
C ASP A 56 0.23 -9.91 -0.98
N SER A 57 -0.91 -9.36 -0.55
CA SER A 57 -1.22 -9.09 0.87
C SER A 57 -0.24 -8.17 1.60
N ARG A 58 0.48 -7.32 0.85
CA ARG A 58 1.44 -6.34 1.35
C ARG A 58 1.05 -4.93 0.92
N PHE A 59 1.37 -3.97 1.77
CA PHE A 59 1.00 -2.57 1.62
C PHE A 59 2.23 -1.68 1.50
N LEU A 60 2.17 -0.71 0.59
CA LEU A 60 3.26 0.24 0.32
C LEU A 60 2.70 1.64 0.09
N LEU A 61 3.42 2.66 0.55
CA LEU A 61 3.18 4.08 0.35
C LEU A 61 4.19 4.63 -0.66
N VAL A 62 3.72 5.44 -1.60
CA VAL A 62 4.59 6.12 -2.57
C VAL A 62 4.23 7.59 -2.68
N GLU A 63 5.20 8.45 -2.39
CA GLU A 63 5.19 9.88 -2.74
C GLU A 63 5.77 10.06 -4.15
N TYR A 64 5.10 10.82 -5.00
CA TYR A 64 5.54 11.12 -6.36
C TYR A 64 6.07 12.55 -6.45
N LYS A 65 7.08 12.73 -7.29
CA LYS A 65 7.62 14.03 -7.69
C LYS A 65 7.74 14.11 -9.20
N ALA A 66 7.51 15.31 -9.75
CA ALA A 66 7.68 15.53 -11.19
C ALA A 66 9.12 15.27 -11.64
N THR A 67 10.08 15.62 -10.79
CA THR A 67 11.52 15.50 -11.06
C THR A 67 12.26 15.04 -9.83
N ARG A 68 13.47 14.52 -10.05
CA ARG A 68 14.37 14.07 -8.98
C ARG A 68 14.57 15.09 -7.87
N ASP A 69 14.73 16.36 -8.21
CA ASP A 69 14.99 17.43 -7.24
C ASP A 69 13.75 17.90 -6.48
N GLY A 70 12.56 17.42 -6.86
CA GLY A 70 11.29 17.75 -6.20
C GLY A 70 11.23 17.39 -4.72
N TYR A 71 12.04 16.42 -4.27
CA TYR A 71 12.17 16.05 -2.85
C TYR A 71 12.61 17.22 -1.95
N ARG A 72 13.29 18.24 -2.49
CA ARG A 72 13.71 19.40 -1.69
C ARG A 72 12.53 20.20 -1.16
N ARG A 73 11.36 20.11 -1.79
CA ARG A 73 10.12 20.76 -1.32
C ARG A 73 9.66 20.21 0.04
N GLU A 74 10.10 19.01 0.43
CA GLU A 74 9.78 18.45 1.75
C GLU A 74 10.33 19.31 2.90
N SER A 75 11.36 20.13 2.65
CA SER A 75 11.90 21.12 3.60
C SER A 75 10.85 22.09 4.14
N GLN A 76 9.77 22.31 3.39
CA GLN A 76 8.68 23.22 3.75
C GLN A 76 7.57 22.54 4.56
N LYS A 77 7.68 21.23 4.82
CA LYS A 77 6.64 20.43 5.47
C LYS A 77 7.10 20.02 6.89
N PRO A 78 6.65 20.70 7.97
CA PRO A 78 7.10 20.41 9.34
C PRO A 78 6.89 18.95 9.77
N ARG A 79 5.84 18.31 9.26
CA ARG A 79 5.52 16.90 9.53
C ARG A 79 6.59 15.94 8.99
N ARG A 80 7.28 16.30 7.90
CA ARG A 80 8.34 15.49 7.31
C ARG A 80 9.65 15.64 8.06
N GLU A 81 9.90 16.84 8.60
CA GLU A 81 10.99 17.04 9.54
C GLU A 81 10.76 16.22 10.83
N ALA A 82 9.53 16.22 11.36
CA ALA A 82 9.14 15.40 12.51
C ALA A 82 9.34 13.89 12.23
N LEU A 83 8.91 13.41 11.06
CA LEU A 83 9.13 12.03 10.61
C LEU A 83 10.62 11.65 10.68
N CYS A 84 11.50 12.48 10.12
CA CYS A 84 12.93 12.19 10.13
C CYS A 84 13.51 12.11 11.55
N ARG A 85 13.03 12.94 12.50
CA ARG A 85 13.43 12.84 13.92
C ARG A 85 12.98 11.53 14.55
N LEU A 86 11.76 11.09 14.24
CA LEU A 86 11.20 9.85 14.80
C LEU A 86 11.90 8.62 14.23
N LEU A 87 12.15 8.58 12.91
CA LEU A 87 12.90 7.50 12.26
C LEU A 87 14.32 7.35 12.82
N ALA A 88 14.97 8.46 13.19
CA ALA A 88 16.28 8.42 13.82
C ALA A 88 16.26 7.82 15.25
N ARG A 89 15.11 7.86 15.92
CA ARG A 89 14.95 7.42 17.33
C ARG A 89 14.32 6.05 17.48
N ASP A 90 13.55 5.59 16.49
CA ASP A 90 12.83 4.31 16.53
C ASP A 90 13.30 3.37 15.41
N PRO A 91 14.27 2.47 15.69
CA PRO A 91 14.76 1.51 14.72
C PRO A 91 13.70 0.54 14.18
N ASN A 92 12.65 0.26 14.96
CA ASN A 92 11.61 -0.69 14.55
C ASN A 92 10.72 -0.05 13.48
N PHE A 93 10.19 1.15 13.76
CA PHE A 93 9.40 1.87 12.75
C PHE A 93 10.26 2.31 11.57
N ARG A 94 11.55 2.58 11.78
CA ARG A 94 12.49 2.80 10.67
C ARG A 94 12.61 1.58 9.77
N SER A 95 12.73 0.37 10.33
CA SER A 95 12.74 -0.86 9.54
C SER A 95 11.46 -1.02 8.72
N SER A 96 10.30 -0.76 9.33
CA SER A 96 9.00 -0.75 8.66
C SER A 96 8.94 0.28 7.53
N HIS A 97 9.36 1.52 7.80
CA HIS A 97 9.42 2.63 6.84
C HIS A 97 10.22 2.25 5.60
N ARG A 98 11.43 1.71 5.80
CA ARG A 98 12.33 1.35 4.69
C ARG A 98 11.79 0.25 3.80
N LYS A 99 10.87 -0.59 4.31
CA LYS A 99 10.23 -1.66 3.52
C LYS A 99 9.04 -1.16 2.72
N CYS A 100 8.30 -0.14 3.17
CA CYS A 100 7.02 0.20 2.57
C CYS A 100 6.86 1.65 2.11
N HIS A 101 7.75 2.58 2.46
CA HIS A 101 7.55 4.00 2.17
C HIS A 101 8.63 4.53 1.21
N PHE A 102 8.20 4.77 -0.02
CA PHE A 102 9.05 5.15 -1.13
C PHE A 102 8.72 6.54 -1.65
N ILE A 103 9.68 7.12 -2.36
CA ILE A 103 9.49 8.32 -3.17
C ILE A 103 9.94 8.00 -4.60
N ALA A 104 9.15 8.41 -5.58
CA ALA A 104 9.38 8.15 -6.99
C ALA A 104 9.31 9.42 -7.83
N TRP A 105 10.05 9.47 -8.93
CA TRP A 105 10.07 10.60 -9.85
C TRP A 105 10.36 10.19 -11.29
N SER A 106 10.04 11.08 -12.23
CA SER A 106 10.42 10.93 -13.63
C SER A 106 11.86 11.40 -13.87
N THR A 107 12.59 10.65 -14.67
CA THR A 107 13.89 11.06 -15.25
C THR A 107 13.73 11.73 -16.63
N GLY A 108 12.51 11.76 -17.16
CA GLY A 108 12.19 12.14 -18.54
C GLY A 108 11.89 10.91 -19.42
N ASP A 109 12.65 9.83 -19.24
CA ASP A 109 12.53 8.61 -20.05
C ASP A 109 11.94 7.43 -19.26
N TYR A 110 12.18 7.37 -17.95
CA TYR A 110 11.74 6.30 -17.06
C TYR A 110 11.43 6.81 -15.65
N LEU A 111 10.87 5.96 -14.81
CA LEU A 111 10.65 6.25 -13.39
C LEU A 111 11.84 5.78 -12.56
N GLU A 112 12.25 6.56 -11.57
CA GLU A 112 13.16 6.12 -10.50
C GLU A 112 12.43 6.17 -9.17
N ALA A 113 12.73 5.23 -8.29
CA ALA A 113 12.25 5.19 -6.92
C ALA A 113 13.42 5.05 -5.94
N ASN A 114 13.21 5.52 -4.72
CA ASN A 114 14.13 5.33 -3.60
C ASN A 114 13.33 5.18 -2.30
N VAL A 115 13.98 4.65 -1.26
CA VAL A 115 13.43 4.72 0.10
C VAL A 115 13.26 6.19 0.48
N TYR A 116 12.07 6.57 0.96
CA TYR A 116 11.74 7.96 1.26
C TYR A 116 12.75 8.58 2.25
N GLU A 117 13.11 7.84 3.31
CA GLU A 117 14.10 8.29 4.31
C GLU A 117 15.45 8.64 3.66
N ASP A 118 15.95 7.78 2.77
CA ASP A 118 17.27 7.94 2.14
C ASP A 118 17.31 9.12 1.18
N GLN A 119 16.16 9.48 0.60
CA GLN A 119 16.03 10.63 -0.28
C GLN A 119 15.79 11.94 0.48
N VAL A 120 15.01 11.92 1.57
CA VAL A 120 14.49 13.14 2.22
C VAL A 120 15.20 13.48 3.53
N CYS A 121 15.59 12.51 4.35
CA CYS A 121 16.17 12.77 5.68
C CYS A 121 17.68 13.00 5.58
N ASN A 122 18.07 14.19 5.10
CA ASN A 122 19.46 14.61 4.93
C ASN A 122 19.62 16.13 5.01
N ALA A 123 20.86 16.61 5.08
CA ALA A 123 21.14 18.02 5.37
C ALA A 123 20.74 18.97 4.23
N SER A 124 20.62 18.46 3.00
CA SER A 124 20.15 19.27 1.86
C SER A 124 18.65 19.61 1.95
N VAL A 125 17.88 18.89 2.78
CA VAL A 125 16.45 19.15 3.03
C VAL A 125 16.23 19.74 4.42
N PHE A 126 16.83 19.11 5.44
CA PHE A 126 16.67 19.49 6.83
C PHE A 126 18.04 19.67 7.51
N PRO A 127 18.77 20.77 7.25
CA PRO A 127 20.15 20.93 7.71
C PRO A 127 20.32 20.88 9.23
N GLN A 128 19.33 21.37 9.98
CA GLN A 128 19.39 21.39 11.45
C GLN A 128 18.97 20.05 12.08
N THR A 129 18.00 19.38 11.47
CA THR A 129 17.41 18.14 12.04
C THR A 129 18.11 16.88 11.56
N CYS A 130 18.57 16.89 10.31
CA CYS A 130 19.25 15.78 9.65
C CYS A 130 20.62 16.23 9.13
N PRO A 131 21.57 16.65 9.98
CA PRO A 131 22.86 17.18 9.52
C PRO A 131 23.71 16.12 8.78
N ILE A 132 23.39 14.83 8.95
CA ILE A 132 24.05 13.70 8.30
C ILE A 132 22.97 12.71 7.82
N PRO A 133 23.04 12.20 6.57
CA PRO A 133 24.04 12.52 5.55
C PRO A 133 23.86 13.92 4.95
N VAL A 134 24.88 14.47 4.29
CA VAL A 134 24.82 15.81 3.68
C VAL A 134 23.92 15.84 2.44
N LYS A 135 23.89 14.73 1.69
CA LYS A 135 23.12 14.56 0.45
C LYS A 135 22.28 13.27 0.53
N PRO A 136 21.26 13.12 -0.33
CA PRO A 136 20.52 11.87 -0.48
C PRO A 136 21.44 10.67 -0.72
N LYS A 137 21.07 9.50 -0.19
CA LYS A 137 21.77 8.26 -0.51
C LYS A 137 21.23 7.71 -1.83
N THR A 138 22.13 7.49 -2.79
CA THR A 138 21.76 7.04 -4.15
C THR A 138 22.03 5.56 -4.38
N ALA A 139 22.67 4.86 -3.44
CA ALA A 139 22.96 3.43 -3.56
C ALA A 139 21.70 2.54 -3.59
N GLY A 140 20.55 3.07 -3.13
CA GLY A 140 19.26 2.38 -3.13
C GLY A 140 18.29 2.84 -4.22
N LEU A 141 18.78 3.52 -5.26
CA LEU A 141 17.94 3.90 -6.40
C LEU A 141 17.48 2.63 -7.15
N ILE A 142 16.19 2.58 -7.44
CA ILE A 142 15.53 1.49 -8.14
C ILE A 142 14.87 2.07 -9.39
N GLU A 143 15.18 1.52 -10.55
CA GLU A 143 14.47 1.89 -11.79
C GLU A 143 13.03 1.35 -11.75
N GLY A 144 12.08 2.02 -12.41
CA GLY A 144 10.65 1.77 -12.31
C GLY A 144 10.20 0.37 -12.71
N THR A 145 10.81 -0.23 -13.74
CA THR A 145 10.56 -1.63 -14.15
C THR A 145 11.00 -2.58 -13.04
N GLU A 146 12.20 -2.40 -12.50
CA GLU A 146 12.70 -3.18 -11.37
C GLU A 146 11.82 -2.99 -10.12
N PHE A 147 11.43 -1.75 -9.81
CA PHE A 147 10.55 -1.42 -8.68
C PHE A 147 9.19 -2.09 -8.82
N ALA A 148 8.59 -2.06 -10.01
CA ALA A 148 7.35 -2.77 -10.31
C ALA A 148 7.50 -4.29 -10.12
N SER A 149 8.60 -4.87 -10.60
CA SER A 149 8.87 -6.30 -10.43
C SER A 149 8.98 -6.69 -8.96
N GLN A 150 9.61 -5.85 -8.13
CA GLN A 150 9.75 -6.10 -6.70
C GLN A 150 8.43 -5.94 -5.93
N ILE A 151 7.58 -4.99 -6.32
CA ILE A 151 6.23 -4.81 -5.74
C ILE A 151 5.35 -6.01 -6.05
N LEU A 152 5.41 -6.50 -7.29
CA LEU A 152 4.51 -7.52 -7.81
C LEU A 152 5.04 -8.95 -7.59
N ALA A 153 6.26 -9.14 -7.09
CA ALA A 153 6.82 -10.46 -6.84
C ALA A 153 6.00 -11.24 -5.78
N GLN A 154 5.87 -12.56 -5.97
CA GLN A 154 5.40 -13.42 -4.89
C GLN A 154 6.39 -13.36 -3.72
N HIS A 155 5.88 -13.24 -2.50
CA HIS A 155 6.70 -12.99 -1.31
C HIS A 155 7.56 -11.73 -1.44
N ALA A 156 7.01 -10.67 -2.05
CA ALA A 156 7.68 -9.40 -2.29
C ALA A 156 8.51 -8.94 -1.08
N ALA A 157 9.77 -8.58 -1.33
CA ALA A 157 10.64 -8.00 -0.31
C ALA A 157 10.13 -6.62 0.13
N LEU A 158 9.42 -5.92 -0.75
CA LEU A 158 8.82 -4.61 -0.50
C LEU A 158 7.42 -4.74 0.09
N GLY A 159 7.02 -3.71 0.82
CA GLY A 159 5.75 -3.61 1.49
C GLY A 159 5.72 -4.34 2.83
N LEU A 160 4.72 -4.00 3.64
CA LEU A 160 4.49 -4.64 4.93
C LEU A 160 3.24 -5.52 4.89
N PRO A 161 3.22 -6.67 5.58
CA PRO A 161 1.98 -7.41 5.79
C PRO A 161 1.00 -6.57 6.63
N LEU A 162 -0.29 -6.87 6.51
CA LEU A 162 -1.39 -6.08 7.10
C LEU A 162 -1.13 -5.60 8.54
N GLU A 163 -0.77 -6.51 9.45
CA GLU A 163 -0.57 -6.17 10.88
C GLU A 163 0.64 -5.26 11.14
N GLU A 164 1.71 -5.42 10.35
CA GLU A 164 2.86 -4.51 10.42
C GLU A 164 2.53 -3.16 9.80
N PHE A 165 1.79 -3.16 8.69
CA PHE A 165 1.41 -1.94 8.00
C PHE A 165 0.45 -1.08 8.81
N GLU A 166 -0.58 -1.66 9.46
CA GLU A 166 -1.50 -0.88 10.29
C GLU A 166 -0.80 -0.21 11.46
N ARG A 167 0.08 -0.93 12.15
CA ARG A 167 0.89 -0.35 13.24
C ARG A 167 1.79 0.77 12.73
N TYR A 168 2.40 0.59 11.56
CA TYR A 168 3.24 1.62 10.94
C TYR A 168 2.42 2.85 10.51
N ALA A 169 1.27 2.66 9.86
CA ALA A 169 0.39 3.73 9.43
C ALA A 169 -0.16 4.53 10.62
N GLU A 170 -0.58 3.84 11.68
CA GLU A 170 -1.05 4.48 12.91
C GLU A 170 0.04 5.34 13.55
N TRP A 171 1.26 4.81 13.70
CA TRP A 171 2.42 5.57 14.18
C TRP A 171 2.72 6.78 13.30
N LEU A 172 2.72 6.60 11.98
CA LEU A 172 2.99 7.66 11.02
C LEU A 172 1.97 8.80 11.13
N MET A 173 0.68 8.47 11.22
CA MET A 173 -0.38 9.47 11.32
C MET A 173 -0.45 10.12 12.70
N LYS A 174 -0.29 9.36 13.79
CA LYS A 174 -0.42 9.93 15.14
C LYS A 174 0.84 10.64 15.58
N ASP A 175 1.98 9.98 15.51
CA ASP A 175 3.22 10.47 16.11
C ASP A 175 3.96 11.44 15.19
N SER A 176 3.99 11.18 13.88
CA SER A 176 4.71 12.05 12.94
C SER A 176 3.91 13.28 12.49
N SER A 177 2.59 13.17 12.40
CA SER A 177 1.78 14.22 11.79
C SER A 177 0.74 14.86 12.73
N GLY A 178 0.49 14.24 13.90
CA GLY A 178 -0.41 14.73 14.94
C GLY A 178 -1.89 14.47 14.63
N ALA A 179 -2.19 13.54 13.73
CA ALA A 179 -3.56 13.17 13.42
C ALA A 179 -4.25 12.54 14.65
N LYS A 180 -5.55 12.81 14.80
CA LYS A 180 -6.36 12.24 15.89
C LYS A 180 -6.71 10.77 15.65
N ASP A 181 -6.79 10.40 14.37
CA ASP A 181 -7.09 9.05 13.91
C ASP A 181 -5.87 8.51 13.14
N GLY A 182 -5.58 7.23 13.33
CA GLY A 182 -4.52 6.50 12.64
C GLY A 182 -5.04 5.53 11.58
N SER A 183 -6.35 5.52 11.32
CA SER A 183 -6.97 4.70 10.29
C SER A 183 -6.84 5.33 8.90
N ILE A 184 -6.65 4.49 7.87
CA ILE A 184 -6.63 4.91 6.48
C ILE A 184 -7.97 4.56 5.84
N GLN A 185 -8.70 5.56 5.41
CA GLN A 185 -9.98 5.41 4.70
C GLN A 185 -9.74 5.26 3.20
N LEU A 186 -10.38 4.29 2.57
CA LEU A 186 -10.16 3.94 1.17
C LEU A 186 -11.47 3.83 0.39
N LEU A 187 -11.40 4.12 -0.90
CA LEU A 187 -12.50 3.92 -1.85
C LEU A 187 -12.04 2.99 -2.97
N ALA A 188 -12.63 1.80 -3.07
CA ALA A 188 -12.32 0.85 -4.12
C ALA A 188 -13.47 0.74 -5.14
N ARG A 189 -13.13 0.46 -6.40
CA ARG A 189 -14.13 0.01 -7.37
C ARG A 189 -14.58 -1.41 -7.01
N ASN A 190 -15.88 -1.60 -6.82
CA ASN A 190 -16.46 -2.92 -6.68
C ASN A 190 -16.62 -3.56 -8.07
N ARG A 191 -15.70 -4.48 -8.40
CA ARG A 191 -15.68 -5.18 -9.69
C ARG A 191 -16.61 -6.39 -9.75
N THR A 192 -17.20 -6.81 -8.63
CA THR A 192 -18.13 -7.95 -8.60
C THR A 192 -19.57 -7.56 -8.96
N MET A 193 -19.84 -6.26 -9.13
CA MET A 193 -21.15 -5.73 -9.51
C MET A 193 -21.08 -5.08 -10.90
N PRO A 194 -22.15 -5.18 -11.71
CA PRO A 194 -22.20 -4.53 -13.01
C PRO A 194 -22.15 -3.00 -12.90
N GLY A 195 -21.52 -2.36 -13.88
CA GLY A 195 -21.38 -0.91 -13.98
C GLY A 195 -20.25 -0.32 -13.12
N PHE A 196 -20.30 1.00 -12.93
CA PHE A 196 -19.40 1.70 -12.00
C PHE A 196 -20.05 1.71 -10.60
N ARG A 197 -19.46 0.94 -9.69
CA ARG A 197 -19.84 0.87 -8.28
C ARG A 197 -18.59 1.02 -7.43
N THR A 198 -18.71 1.75 -6.35
CA THR A 198 -17.64 1.97 -5.38
C THR A 198 -18.03 1.43 -4.02
N LYS A 199 -17.03 1.01 -3.25
CA LYS A 199 -17.18 0.64 -1.84
C LYS A 199 -16.15 1.41 -1.03
N ARG A 200 -16.61 2.04 0.04
CA ARG A 200 -15.78 2.72 1.03
C ARG A 200 -15.37 1.73 2.12
N PHE A 201 -14.16 1.90 2.62
CA PHE A 201 -13.59 1.18 3.75
C PHE A 201 -13.06 2.19 4.73
N ASP A 202 -13.28 1.95 6.02
CA ASP A 202 -12.79 2.83 7.08
C ASP A 202 -11.42 2.38 7.62
N SER A 203 -10.87 1.27 7.10
CA SER A 203 -9.50 0.82 7.35
C SER A 203 -8.93 -0.03 6.21
N VAL A 204 -7.60 -0.17 6.18
CA VAL A 204 -6.92 -1.12 5.28
C VAL A 204 -7.27 -2.58 5.58
N ARG A 205 -7.57 -2.93 6.84
CA ARG A 205 -8.04 -4.27 7.22
C ARG A 205 -9.42 -4.59 6.70
N GLU A 206 -10.35 -3.64 6.72
CA GLU A 206 -11.66 -3.84 6.10
C GLU A 206 -11.54 -4.09 4.59
N LEU A 207 -10.64 -3.37 3.92
CA LEU A 207 -10.31 -3.61 2.52
C LEU A 207 -9.72 -5.01 2.32
N ASP A 208 -8.67 -5.38 3.06
CA ASP A 208 -8.00 -6.68 2.91
C ASP A 208 -8.97 -7.85 3.12
N ASN A 209 -9.80 -7.76 4.18
CA ASN A 209 -10.85 -8.74 4.44
C ASN A 209 -11.82 -8.87 3.27
N TRP A 210 -12.25 -7.75 2.69
CA TRP A 210 -13.14 -7.76 1.53
C TRP A 210 -12.48 -8.36 0.28
N LEU A 211 -11.22 -8.04 0.03
CA LEU A 211 -10.46 -8.59 -1.10
C LEU A 211 -10.28 -10.10 -0.98
N ARG A 212 -9.95 -10.62 0.21
CA ARG A 212 -9.84 -12.07 0.47
C ARG A 212 -11.16 -12.81 0.26
N GLN A 213 -12.28 -12.20 0.66
CA GLN A 213 -13.62 -12.78 0.46
C GLN A 213 -14.07 -12.75 -1.00
N ALA A 214 -13.63 -11.74 -1.76
CA ALA A 214 -13.99 -11.57 -3.17
C ALA A 214 -13.18 -12.49 -4.12
N ARG A 215 -12.09 -13.11 -3.65
CA ARG A 215 -11.31 -14.07 -4.44
C ARG A 215 -12.16 -15.31 -4.77
N PRO A 216 -12.43 -15.62 -6.04
CA PRO A 216 -13.08 -16.85 -6.43
C PRO A 216 -12.18 -18.03 -6.03
N GLY A 217 -12.59 -18.83 -5.04
CA GLY A 217 -11.90 -20.09 -4.69
C GLY A 217 -11.73 -20.41 -3.20
N VAL A 218 -11.95 -19.47 -2.27
CA VAL A 218 -11.78 -19.75 -0.82
C VAL A 218 -13.08 -20.18 -0.12
N ASN A 219 -14.24 -19.92 -0.72
CA ASN A 219 -15.56 -20.22 -0.12
C ASN A 219 -16.39 -21.31 -0.81
N SER A 220 -15.79 -22.16 -1.66
CA SER A 220 -16.50 -23.28 -2.30
C SER A 220 -16.14 -24.66 -1.76
N SER A 221 -15.78 -24.77 -0.48
CA SER A 221 -15.66 -26.04 0.24
C SER A 221 -16.57 -26.09 1.47
N LYS A 222 -17.83 -25.70 1.31
CA LYS A 222 -18.91 -26.42 1.98
C LYS A 222 -19.47 -27.40 0.96
N LYS A 223 -19.01 -28.65 1.01
CA LYS A 223 -19.76 -29.76 0.41
C LYS A 223 -21.13 -29.78 1.11
N PRO A 224 -22.25 -29.65 0.40
CA PRO A 224 -23.53 -30.14 0.90
C PRO A 224 -23.47 -31.66 0.75
N GLY A 225 -23.42 -32.41 1.86
CA GLY A 225 -23.51 -33.87 1.76
C GLY A 225 -22.85 -34.72 2.84
N ASP A 226 -22.53 -34.20 4.02
CA ASP A 226 -22.30 -35.05 5.20
C ASP A 226 -23.54 -34.99 6.10
N GLU A 227 -24.69 -35.41 5.55
CA GLU A 227 -25.75 -36.00 6.37
C GLU A 227 -25.47 -37.51 6.44
N PRO A 228 -25.44 -38.12 7.63
CA PRO A 228 -25.32 -39.57 7.74
C PRO A 228 -26.51 -40.22 7.03
N LEU A 229 -26.21 -41.11 6.08
CA LEU A 229 -27.21 -42.01 5.49
C LEU A 229 -27.85 -42.83 6.62
N GLU A 230 -29.12 -42.53 6.90
CA GLU A 230 -29.98 -43.45 7.66
C GLU A 230 -30.10 -44.76 6.87
N ASP A 231 -29.71 -45.85 7.53
CA ASP A 231 -29.78 -47.23 7.05
C ASP A 231 -31.25 -47.67 6.93
N PRO A 232 -31.78 -47.91 5.70
CA PRO A 232 -33.15 -48.33 5.51
C PRO A 232 -33.25 -49.86 5.45
N ASP A 233 -32.80 -50.56 6.50
CA ASP A 233 -33.09 -52.01 6.61
C ASP A 233 -33.30 -52.51 8.05
N SER A 234 -34.17 -51.83 8.81
CA SER A 234 -34.71 -52.42 10.06
C SER A 234 -36.21 -52.22 10.22
N ARG A 235 -37.00 -52.81 9.31
CA ARG A 235 -38.38 -53.19 9.61
C ARG A 235 -38.68 -54.58 9.05
N THR A 236 -38.70 -55.58 9.93
CA THR A 236 -39.88 -56.44 10.20
C THR A 236 -39.46 -57.76 10.87
N LYS A 237 -39.65 -57.87 12.19
CA LYS A 237 -40.09 -59.14 12.81
C LYS A 237 -41.10 -58.82 13.90
N GLY A 238 -42.36 -59.14 13.60
CA GLY A 238 -43.47 -59.12 14.55
C GLY A 238 -43.37 -60.27 15.57
N PRO A 239 -44.29 -60.30 16.55
CA PRO A 239 -44.17 -61.09 17.77
C PRO A 239 -44.62 -62.54 17.55
N GLY A 240 -43.83 -63.49 18.05
CA GLY A 240 -44.17 -64.91 18.10
C GLY A 240 -44.24 -65.41 19.54
N PHE A 241 -45.46 -65.59 20.03
CA PHE A 241 -45.79 -66.34 21.23
C PHE A 241 -45.23 -67.77 21.18
N ARG A 242 -44.83 -68.30 22.35
CA ARG A 242 -44.86 -69.75 22.61
C ARG A 242 -45.51 -70.05 23.95
N ILE A 243 -46.31 -71.10 23.86
CA ILE A 243 -47.07 -71.91 24.83
C ILE A 243 -46.26 -72.22 26.09
#